data_AF-A0A8S3TVF9-F1
#
_entry.id   AF-A0A8S3TVF9-F1
#
_cell.length_a   1.000
_cell.length_b   1.000
_cell.length_c   1.000
_cell.angle_alpha   90.00
_cell.angle_beta   90.00
_cell.angle_gamma   90.00
#
_symmetry.space_group_name_H-M   'P 1'
#
loop_
_entity.id
_entity.type
_entity.pdbx_description
1 polymer ?
#
loop_
_entity_poly.entity_id
_entity_poly.type
_entity_poly.pdbx_seq_one_letter_code
_entity_poly.pdbx_strand_id
1 'polypeptide(L)'
;MFLKSICKAIKILFNIAKIRRLRRLGGAMYHVPLETDDEEFMETKEAHFLVEEFIILANHTIGTYLFSKFKNCVPLRIQLPPKPECIQQWLKSNEYIADLILKLQEVSPLPAIESERKFSMFGKVSFKQFIIKIFALLCGYLGVMKFTLACLGLEEWYEYQERAEYKCSGDIQSKNHGSHFSLGMFPYIHFTSPIRRYVDIISHRLLHCALDDRKPCYSPKEVSEMCHYINEVTRRAKNHQNNCRALTLAYRFKTKPTVVHGFVKTISETEITVVIPGYRNLPKESCTLQLNSLGCGKKTI
;
A
#
# COMPACT_ATOMS: atom_id res chain seq x y z
N MET A 1 -36.95 -0.89 -14.03
CA MET A 1 -37.03 -1.57 -12.70
C MET A 1 -35.68 -2.20 -12.30
N PHE A 2 -35.03 -2.91 -13.21
CA PHE A 2 -33.73 -3.58 -13.01
C PHE A 2 -32.59 -2.67 -12.52
N LEU A 3 -32.35 -1.52 -13.19
CA LEU A 3 -31.32 -0.55 -12.79
C LEU A 3 -31.51 -0.01 -11.36
N LYS A 4 -32.75 0.27 -10.95
CA LYS A 4 -33.06 0.71 -9.57
C LYS A 4 -32.71 -0.36 -8.54
N SER A 5 -32.90 -1.64 -8.89
CA SER A 5 -32.53 -2.78 -8.04
C SER A 5 -31.01 -2.89 -7.87
N ILE A 6 -30.26 -2.80 -8.97
CA ILE A 6 -28.78 -2.84 -8.94
C ILE A 6 -28.22 -1.67 -8.12
N CYS A 7 -28.70 -0.44 -8.35
CA CYS A 7 -28.25 0.72 -7.58
C CYS A 7 -28.50 0.53 -6.08
N LYS A 8 -29.62 -0.07 -5.70
CA LYS A 8 -29.93 -0.38 -4.30
C LYS A 8 -28.95 -1.42 -3.74
N ALA A 9 -28.67 -2.50 -4.48
CA ALA A 9 -27.72 -3.52 -4.08
C ALA A 9 -26.30 -2.96 -3.88
N ILE A 10 -25.80 -2.16 -4.83
CA ILE A 10 -24.48 -1.52 -4.73
C ILE A 10 -24.39 -0.62 -3.49
N LYS A 11 -25.42 0.18 -3.21
CA LYS A 11 -25.46 1.02 -2.01
C LYS A 11 -25.41 0.21 -0.71
N ILE A 12 -26.12 -0.92 -0.67
CA ILE A 12 -26.10 -1.83 0.49
C ILE A 12 -24.70 -2.42 0.65
N LEU A 13 -24.11 -2.95 -0.42
CA LEU A 13 -22.76 -3.51 -0.42
C LEU A 13 -21.72 -2.47 0.01
N PHE A 14 -21.83 -1.23 -0.46
CA PHE A 14 -20.95 -0.14 -0.05
C PHE A 14 -21.01 0.14 1.46
N ASN A 15 -22.22 0.21 2.02
CA ASN A 15 -22.39 0.43 3.46
C ASN A 15 -21.80 -0.73 4.29
N ILE A 16 -21.98 -1.97 3.83
CA ILE A 16 -21.38 -3.15 4.46
C ILE A 16 -19.85 -3.08 4.39
N ALA A 17 -19.29 -2.79 3.22
CA ALA A 17 -17.84 -2.65 3.02
C ALA A 17 -17.25 -1.58 3.95
N LYS A 18 -17.91 -0.43 4.08
CA LYS A 18 -17.48 0.65 5.00
C LYS A 18 -17.42 0.18 6.45
N ILE A 19 -18.46 -0.48 6.95
CA ILE A 19 -18.50 -1.00 8.33
C ILE A 19 -17.41 -2.05 8.55
N ARG A 20 -17.18 -2.93 7.57
CA ARG A 20 -16.15 -3.96 7.64
C ARG A 20 -14.74 -3.35 7.71
N ARG A 21 -14.46 -2.36 6.86
CA ARG A 21 -13.17 -1.65 6.85
C ARG A 21 -12.91 -0.99 8.21
N LEU A 22 -13.90 -0.28 8.74
CA LEU A 22 -13.83 0.36 10.07
C LEU A 22 -13.58 -0.65 11.19
N ARG A 23 -14.19 -1.84 11.14
CA ARG A 23 -13.93 -2.88 12.16
C ARG A 23 -12.55 -3.51 12.04
N ARG A 24 -12.04 -3.67 10.82
CA ARG A 24 -10.78 -4.35 10.53
C ARG A 24 -9.56 -3.49 10.83
N LEU A 25 -9.60 -2.23 10.42
CA LEU A 25 -8.47 -1.32 10.54
C LEU A 25 -8.71 -0.18 11.53
N GLY A 26 -9.91 -0.08 12.12
CA GLY A 26 -10.29 1.12 12.86
C GLY A 26 -10.39 2.29 11.88
N GLY A 27 -9.79 3.41 12.27
CA GLY A 27 -9.56 4.52 11.35
C GLY A 27 -8.43 4.27 10.34
N ALA A 28 -7.60 3.27 10.59
CA ALA A 28 -6.31 3.21 9.93
C ALA A 28 -6.41 2.91 8.43
N MET A 29 -5.79 3.74 7.61
CA MET A 29 -5.75 3.58 6.17
C MET A 29 -4.30 3.28 5.73
N TYR A 30 -3.86 2.04 5.92
CA TYR A 30 -2.48 1.63 5.60
C TYR A 30 -2.15 1.58 4.11
N HIS A 31 -3.16 1.65 3.24
CA HIS A 31 -2.94 1.60 1.79
C HIS A 31 -3.89 2.55 1.06
N VAL A 32 -3.35 3.69 0.62
CA VAL A 32 -3.86 4.41 -0.54
C VAL A 32 -2.81 4.20 -1.63
N PRO A 33 -3.15 3.57 -2.76
CA PRO A 33 -2.24 3.55 -3.90
C PRO A 33 -2.10 4.98 -4.41
N LEU A 34 -1.09 5.69 -3.91
CA LEU A 34 -0.67 7.01 -4.41
C LEU A 34 -0.04 6.90 -5.82
N GLU A 35 0.01 5.70 -6.39
CA GLU A 35 0.66 5.38 -7.67
C GLU A 35 -0.26 5.47 -8.90
N THR A 36 -1.34 6.24 -8.83
CA THR A 36 -2.23 6.41 -9.99
C THR A 36 -2.25 7.86 -10.43
N ASP A 37 -1.52 8.14 -11.50
CA ASP A 37 -1.82 9.24 -12.44
C ASP A 37 -3.21 9.02 -13.11
N ASP A 38 -3.88 7.90 -12.81
CA ASP A 38 -5.22 7.57 -13.30
C ASP A 38 -6.24 8.47 -12.59
N GLU A 39 -6.57 9.61 -13.20
CA GLU A 39 -7.68 10.47 -12.79
C GLU A 39 -8.98 9.66 -12.59
N GLU A 40 -9.14 8.56 -13.36
CA GLU A 40 -10.22 7.58 -13.32
C GLU A 40 -10.30 6.79 -11.99
N PHE A 41 -9.16 6.48 -11.36
CA PHE A 41 -9.16 5.80 -10.04
C PHE A 41 -9.75 6.70 -8.95
N MET A 42 -9.43 8.00 -8.99
CA MET A 42 -9.96 8.96 -8.03
C MET A 42 -11.46 9.22 -8.22
N GLU A 43 -11.99 9.06 -9.42
CA GLU A 43 -13.43 9.16 -9.71
C GLU A 43 -14.22 7.92 -9.27
N THR A 44 -13.56 6.77 -9.15
CA THR A 44 -14.18 5.47 -8.84
C THR A 44 -13.73 4.85 -7.52
N LYS A 45 -13.08 5.64 -6.66
CA LYS A 45 -12.47 5.20 -5.40
C LYS A 45 -13.43 4.44 -4.49
N GLU A 46 -14.67 4.90 -4.37
CA GLU A 46 -15.70 4.23 -3.57
C GLU A 46 -16.03 2.83 -4.10
N ALA A 47 -16.06 2.66 -5.42
CA ALA A 47 -16.29 1.37 -6.05
C ALA A 47 -15.07 0.44 -5.86
N HIS A 48 -13.86 0.98 -5.97
CA HIS A 48 -12.64 0.22 -5.70
C HIS A 48 -12.62 -0.31 -4.25
N PHE A 49 -12.91 0.55 -3.28
CA PHE A 49 -12.99 0.16 -1.87
C PHE A 49 -14.08 -0.87 -1.58
N LEU A 50 -15.23 -0.73 -2.22
CA LEU A 50 -16.30 -1.72 -2.13
C LEU A 50 -15.77 -3.09 -2.58
N VAL A 51 -15.20 -3.17 -3.78
CA VAL A 51 -14.72 -4.44 -4.36
C VAL A 51 -13.58 -5.02 -3.52
N GLU A 52 -12.64 -4.17 -3.09
CA GLU A 52 -11.50 -4.55 -2.25
C GLU A 52 -11.94 -5.24 -0.95
N GLU A 53 -12.90 -4.67 -0.21
CA GLU A 53 -13.34 -5.25 1.08
C GLU A 53 -14.01 -6.62 0.92
N PHE A 54 -14.78 -6.82 -0.16
CA PHE A 54 -15.38 -8.12 -0.43
C PHE A 54 -14.36 -9.15 -0.93
N ILE A 55 -13.34 -8.71 -1.68
CA ILE A 55 -12.20 -9.56 -2.05
C ILE A 55 -11.44 -10.01 -0.81
N ILE A 56 -11.13 -9.08 0.10
CA ILE A 56 -10.43 -9.39 1.36
C ILE A 56 -11.25 -10.36 2.20
N LEU A 57 -12.56 -10.12 2.32
CA LEU A 57 -13.48 -11.03 3.01
C LEU A 57 -13.43 -12.44 2.41
N ALA A 58 -13.62 -12.57 1.09
CA ALA A 58 -13.63 -13.87 0.43
C ALA A 58 -12.30 -14.62 0.63
N ASN A 59 -11.18 -13.94 0.39
CA ASN A 59 -9.84 -14.47 0.59
C ASN A 59 -9.63 -14.95 2.04
N HIS A 60 -9.99 -14.14 3.03
CA HIS A 60 -9.84 -14.50 4.45
C HIS A 60 -10.74 -15.66 4.86
N THR A 61 -12.01 -15.68 4.41
CA THR A 61 -12.95 -16.76 4.73
C THR A 61 -12.48 -18.10 4.17
N ILE A 62 -12.07 -18.14 2.90
CA ILE A 62 -11.54 -19.37 2.29
C ILE A 62 -10.20 -19.76 2.94
N GLY A 63 -9.33 -18.79 3.22
CA GLY A 63 -8.08 -19.05 3.95
C GLY A 63 -8.31 -19.68 5.31
N THR A 64 -9.30 -19.18 6.07
CA THR A 64 -9.65 -19.72 7.39
C THR A 64 -10.20 -21.13 7.28
N TYR A 65 -11.09 -21.38 6.32
CA TYR A 65 -11.64 -22.70 6.06
C TYR A 65 -10.54 -23.71 5.68
N LEU A 66 -9.69 -23.36 4.70
CA LEU A 66 -8.59 -24.21 4.28
C LEU A 66 -7.58 -24.46 5.39
N PHE A 67 -7.23 -23.44 6.17
CA PHE A 67 -6.29 -23.58 7.28
C PHE A 67 -6.85 -24.48 8.39
N SER A 68 -8.17 -24.51 8.60
CA SER A 68 -8.81 -25.42 9.54
C SER A 68 -8.73 -26.90 9.11
N LYS A 69 -8.79 -27.16 7.78
CA LYS A 69 -8.75 -28.50 7.19
C LYS A 69 -7.32 -28.99 6.95
N PHE A 70 -6.44 -28.14 6.42
CA PHE A 70 -5.09 -28.49 5.98
C PHE A 70 -4.04 -27.58 6.64
N LYS A 71 -3.84 -27.72 7.95
CA LYS A 71 -2.98 -26.81 8.75
C LYS A 71 -1.59 -26.53 8.15
N ASN A 72 -1.00 -27.50 7.45
CA ASN A 72 0.39 -27.42 6.98
C ASN A 72 0.56 -27.29 5.46
N CYS A 73 -0.53 -27.17 4.68
CA CYS A 73 -0.47 -27.19 3.21
C CYS A 73 -1.14 -25.97 2.54
N VAL A 74 -1.36 -24.86 3.26
CA VAL A 74 -2.04 -23.69 2.69
C VAL A 74 -1.01 -22.65 2.24
N PRO A 75 -1.09 -22.15 0.98
CA PRO A 75 -0.24 -21.05 0.52
C PRO A 75 -0.74 -19.72 1.11
N LEU A 76 -0.20 -19.33 2.25
CA LEU A 76 -0.55 -18.09 2.94
C LEU A 76 0.16 -16.90 2.29
N ARG A 77 -0.51 -15.74 2.27
CA ARG A 77 0.05 -14.46 1.89
C ARG A 77 0.33 -13.67 3.16
N ILE A 78 1.61 -13.55 3.50
CA ILE A 78 2.10 -13.00 4.76
C ILE A 78 2.71 -11.63 4.49
N GLN A 79 2.61 -10.73 5.46
CA GLN A 79 3.35 -9.47 5.45
C GLN A 79 3.79 -9.18 6.88
N LEU A 80 5.09 -9.12 7.11
CA LEU A 80 5.65 -8.80 8.41
C LEU A 80 5.41 -7.31 8.77
N PRO A 81 5.36 -6.96 10.05
CA PRO A 81 5.40 -5.56 10.47
C PRO A 81 6.74 -4.91 10.05
N PRO A 82 6.78 -3.58 9.87
CA PRO A 82 8.03 -2.84 9.75
C PRO A 82 8.96 -3.13 10.93
N LYS A 83 10.28 -3.17 10.68
CA LYS A 83 11.27 -3.43 11.72
C LYS A 83 11.23 -2.34 12.81
N PRO A 84 11.17 -2.70 14.10
CA PRO A 84 11.09 -1.72 15.18
C PRO A 84 12.23 -0.69 15.17
N GLU A 85 13.44 -1.11 14.82
CA GLU A 85 14.63 -0.26 14.71
C GLU A 85 14.44 0.85 13.68
N CYS A 86 13.90 0.51 12.50
CA CYS A 86 13.62 1.48 11.44
C CYS A 86 12.53 2.47 11.85
N ILE A 87 11.48 2.00 12.52
CA ILE A 87 10.41 2.88 13.05
C ILE A 87 11.00 3.86 14.07
N GLN A 88 11.81 3.38 15.02
CA GLN A 88 12.41 4.23 16.05
C GLN A 88 13.38 5.26 15.47
N GLN A 89 14.19 4.86 14.49
CA GLN A 89 15.07 5.79 13.78
C GLN A 89 14.27 6.86 13.06
N TRP A 90 13.19 6.49 12.36
CA TRP A 90 12.33 7.44 11.67
C TRP A 90 11.62 8.40 12.62
N LEU A 91 11.10 7.92 13.75
CA LEU A 91 10.46 8.77 14.76
C LEU A 91 11.45 9.82 15.31
N LYS A 92 12.71 9.44 15.53
CA LYS A 92 13.77 10.37 15.96
C LYS A 92 14.08 11.41 14.88
N SER A 93 14.20 10.98 13.62
CA SER A 93 14.51 11.88 12.51
C SER A 93 13.35 12.83 12.15
N ASN A 94 12.11 12.44 12.45
CA ASN A 94 10.89 13.13 12.03
C ASN A 94 10.00 13.56 13.21
N GLU A 95 10.56 13.78 14.41
CA GLU A 95 9.82 14.05 15.65
C GLU A 95 8.75 15.16 15.50
N TYR A 96 9.08 16.24 14.78
CA TYR A 96 8.20 17.39 14.57
C TYR A 96 6.98 17.12 13.66
N ILE A 97 7.00 16.05 12.87
CA ILE A 97 5.97 15.70 11.88
C ILE A 97 5.40 14.28 12.08
N ALA A 98 6.05 13.46 12.90
CA ALA A 98 5.67 12.08 13.15
C ALA A 98 4.22 11.96 13.63
N ASP A 99 3.85 12.80 14.61
CA ASP A 99 2.49 12.90 15.13
C ASP A 99 1.46 13.22 14.04
N LEU A 100 1.80 14.13 13.12
CA LEU A 100 0.91 14.50 12.02
C LEU A 100 0.72 13.32 11.07
N ILE A 101 1.80 12.64 10.70
CA ILE A 101 1.78 11.51 9.76
C ILE A 101 1.04 10.31 10.36
N LEU A 102 1.26 10.00 11.64
CA LEU A 102 0.56 8.93 12.35
C LEU A 102 -0.94 9.25 12.51
N LYS A 103 -1.29 10.52 12.81
CA LYS A 103 -2.69 10.99 12.85
C LYS A 103 -3.36 10.94 11.48
N LEU A 104 -2.66 11.28 10.40
CA LEU A 104 -3.16 11.16 9.02
C LEU A 104 -3.46 9.72 8.63
N GLN A 105 -2.77 8.77 9.26
CA GLN A 105 -3.03 7.34 9.09
C GLN A 105 -4.07 6.82 10.08
N GLU A 106 -4.70 7.68 10.90
CA GLU A 106 -5.65 7.33 11.97
C GLU A 106 -5.18 6.14 12.84
N VAL A 107 -3.86 6.02 13.04
CA VAL A 107 -3.27 5.11 14.02
C VAL A 107 -3.43 5.79 15.37
N SER A 108 -4.31 5.27 16.23
CA SER A 108 -4.46 5.79 17.59
C SER A 108 -3.10 5.74 18.31
N PRO A 109 -2.75 6.76 19.10
CA PRO A 109 -1.41 6.93 19.63
C PRO A 109 -1.10 5.89 20.71
N LEU A 110 0.19 5.64 20.92
CA LEU A 110 0.71 5.18 22.22
C LEU A 110 0.05 5.99 23.35
N PRO A 111 -0.18 5.39 24.54
CA PRO A 111 -0.97 6.01 25.59
C PRO A 111 -0.21 7.19 26.22
N ALA A 112 -0.37 8.38 25.65
CA ALA A 112 -0.30 9.69 26.31
C ALA A 112 -0.65 10.77 25.28
N ILE A 113 -1.38 11.80 25.74
CA ILE A 113 -1.93 12.95 24.99
C ILE A 113 -3.41 12.76 24.65
N GLU A 114 -4.22 12.69 25.71
CA GLU A 114 -5.56 13.27 25.70
C GLU A 114 -5.41 14.79 25.56
N SER A 115 -5.69 15.32 24.37
CA SER A 115 -6.23 16.68 24.28
C SER A 115 -7.31 16.69 23.22
N GLU A 116 -8.53 16.92 23.68
CA GLU A 116 -9.70 17.15 22.84
C GLU A 116 -9.43 18.31 21.87
N ARG A 117 -9.37 18.00 20.57
CA ARG A 117 -9.76 18.97 19.53
C ARG A 117 -10.72 18.28 18.59
N LYS A 118 -12.01 18.47 18.86
CA LYS A 118 -13.10 18.14 17.93
C LYS A 118 -12.87 18.94 16.64
N PHE A 119 -12.44 18.26 15.57
CA PHE A 119 -12.50 18.79 14.21
C PHE A 119 -13.96 18.75 13.73
N SER A 120 -14.79 19.65 14.26
CA SER A 120 -16.16 19.87 13.80
C SER A 120 -16.18 20.94 12.70
N MET A 121 -15.68 20.63 11.50
CA MET A 121 -15.89 21.55 10.37
C MET A 121 -15.70 20.91 8.98
N PHE A 122 -16.39 19.80 8.68
CA PHE A 122 -16.50 19.37 7.27
C PHE A 122 -17.91 18.89 6.95
N GLY A 123 -18.67 19.75 6.27
CA GLY A 123 -19.80 19.33 5.45
C GLY A 123 -19.33 18.38 4.34
N LYS A 124 -20.27 17.69 3.67
CA LYS A 124 -20.01 16.72 2.60
C LYS A 124 -19.08 17.29 1.52
N VAL A 125 -17.78 16.99 1.61
CA VAL A 125 -16.75 17.39 0.63
C VAL A 125 -16.06 16.12 0.14
N SER A 126 -15.89 15.97 -1.18
CA SER A 126 -15.32 14.76 -1.79
C SER A 126 -13.85 14.57 -1.42
N PHE A 127 -13.38 13.32 -1.37
CA PHE A 127 -12.03 12.99 -0.86
C PHE A 127 -10.89 13.46 -1.78
N LYS A 128 -11.15 13.67 -3.09
CA LYS A 128 -10.21 14.32 -4.02
C LYS A 128 -10.01 15.79 -3.62
N GLN A 129 -11.10 16.47 -3.25
CA GLN A 129 -11.01 17.76 -2.59
C GLN A 129 -10.46 17.64 -1.17
N PHE A 130 -10.55 16.52 -0.44
CA PHE A 130 -9.96 16.39 0.90
C PHE A 130 -8.44 16.20 0.87
N ILE A 131 -7.86 15.40 -0.03
CA ILE A 131 -6.40 15.29 -0.19
C ILE A 131 -5.84 16.51 -0.90
N ILE A 132 -6.52 17.05 -1.93
CA ILE A 132 -6.10 18.29 -2.60
C ILE A 132 -6.36 19.51 -1.72
N LYS A 133 -7.39 19.54 -0.85
CA LYS A 133 -7.58 20.58 0.18
C LYS A 133 -6.77 20.32 1.43
N ILE A 134 -6.32 19.11 1.77
CA ILE A 134 -5.27 18.93 2.79
C ILE A 134 -3.94 19.36 2.19
N PHE A 135 -3.64 19.04 0.93
CA PHE A 135 -2.52 19.62 0.18
C PHE A 135 -2.63 21.16 0.13
N ALA A 136 -3.80 21.72 -0.18
CA ALA A 136 -4.01 23.16 -0.32
C ALA A 136 -4.20 23.91 1.01
N LEU A 137 -4.79 23.28 2.04
CA LEU A 137 -4.82 23.80 3.42
C LEU A 137 -3.45 23.64 4.06
N LEU A 138 -2.69 22.58 3.82
CA LEU A 138 -1.30 22.49 4.30
C LEU A 138 -0.45 23.56 3.64
N CYS A 139 -0.61 23.81 2.33
CA CYS A 139 0.00 24.96 1.65
C CYS A 139 -0.48 26.32 2.21
N GLY A 140 -1.70 26.41 2.74
CA GLY A 140 -2.29 27.66 3.24
C GLY A 140 -2.13 27.92 4.75
N TYR A 141 -1.90 26.91 5.58
CA TYR A 141 -2.02 26.99 7.05
C TYR A 141 -0.72 26.63 7.80
N LEU A 142 0.19 25.88 7.17
CA LEU A 142 1.48 25.50 7.72
C LEU A 142 2.53 26.01 6.74
N GLY A 143 3.33 26.99 7.14
CA GLY A 143 4.36 27.57 6.28
C GLY A 143 5.14 26.50 5.48
N VAL A 144 5.51 26.83 4.25
CA VAL A 144 6.01 25.94 3.18
C VAL A 144 6.97 24.84 3.67
N MET A 145 7.84 25.13 4.64
CA MET A 145 8.79 24.17 5.22
C MET A 145 8.14 22.99 5.97
N LYS A 146 7.12 23.20 6.80
CA LYS A 146 6.50 22.11 7.59
C LYS A 146 5.73 21.13 6.69
N PHE A 147 5.20 21.64 5.58
CA PHE A 147 4.54 20.84 4.55
C PHE A 147 5.52 19.94 3.79
N THR A 148 6.63 20.50 3.30
CA THR A 148 7.70 19.74 2.63
C THR A 148 8.19 18.58 3.50
N LEU A 149 8.45 18.84 4.78
CA LEU A 149 8.89 17.81 5.72
C LEU A 149 7.84 16.72 5.90
N ALA A 150 6.56 17.08 6.06
CA ALA A 150 5.47 16.11 6.19
C ALA A 150 5.35 15.18 4.96
N CYS A 151 5.54 15.70 3.75
CA CYS A 151 5.56 14.89 2.53
C CYS A 151 6.74 13.92 2.50
N LEU A 152 7.95 14.40 2.81
CA LEU A 152 9.15 13.56 2.87
C LEU A 152 9.03 12.46 3.92
N GLY A 153 8.57 12.81 5.13
CA GLY A 153 8.37 11.83 6.20
C GLY A 153 7.33 10.77 5.83
N LEU A 154 6.26 11.14 5.12
CA LEU A 154 5.25 10.18 4.67
C LEU A 154 5.80 9.21 3.62
N GLU A 155 6.62 9.69 2.68
CA GLU A 155 7.32 8.85 1.70
C GLU A 155 8.27 7.86 2.38
N GLU A 156 9.10 8.33 3.32
CA GLU A 156 9.99 7.48 4.12
C GLU A 156 9.21 6.43 4.92
N TRP A 157 8.08 6.80 5.51
CA TRP A 157 7.22 5.87 6.24
C TRP A 157 6.74 4.70 5.38
N TYR A 158 6.40 4.96 4.11
CA TYR A 158 5.98 3.90 3.19
C TYR A 158 7.15 2.97 2.80
N GLU A 159 8.39 3.46 2.77
CA GLU A 159 9.57 2.63 2.45
C GLU A 159 9.86 1.57 3.53
N TYR A 160 9.43 1.79 4.78
CA TYR A 160 9.64 0.82 5.87
C TYR A 160 8.66 -0.35 5.88
N GLN A 161 7.62 -0.33 5.04
CA GLN A 161 6.70 -1.46 4.97
C GLN A 161 7.40 -2.68 4.37
N GLU A 162 7.40 -3.78 5.12
CA GLU A 162 7.88 -5.07 4.61
C GLU A 162 7.00 -5.55 3.46
N ARG A 163 7.64 -6.20 2.49
CA ARG A 163 6.93 -6.73 1.31
C ARG A 163 6.13 -7.95 1.71
N ALA A 164 4.93 -8.07 1.13
CA ALA A 164 4.14 -9.28 1.29
C ALA A 164 4.71 -10.42 0.42
N GLU A 165 4.71 -11.63 0.96
CA GLU A 165 5.25 -12.84 0.32
C GLU A 165 4.32 -14.03 0.52
N TYR A 166 4.41 -15.01 -0.39
CA TYR A 166 3.74 -16.30 -0.20
C TYR A 166 4.63 -17.24 0.61
N LYS A 167 4.04 -17.93 1.57
CA LYS A 167 4.70 -18.99 2.35
C LYS A 167 3.73 -20.13 2.62
N CYS A 168 4.25 -21.34 2.67
CA CYS A 168 3.45 -22.49 3.07
C CYS A 168 3.11 -22.38 4.56
N SER A 169 1.89 -22.75 4.92
CA SER A 169 1.46 -22.74 6.32
C SER A 169 2.24 -23.70 7.21
N GLY A 170 2.81 -24.77 6.64
CA GLY A 170 3.70 -25.70 7.35
C GLY A 170 5.06 -25.10 7.72
N ASP A 171 5.48 -24.01 7.06
CA ASP A 171 6.78 -23.36 7.30
C ASP A 171 6.68 -22.25 8.37
N ILE A 172 5.49 -21.98 8.89
CA ILE A 172 5.23 -20.88 9.82
C ILE A 172 5.34 -21.39 11.26
N GLN A 173 6.35 -20.91 11.98
CA GLN A 173 6.62 -21.31 13.36
C GLN A 173 5.63 -20.73 14.38
N SER A 174 5.04 -19.56 14.13
CA SER A 174 4.01 -18.97 15.01
C SER A 174 3.04 -18.03 14.28
N LYS A 175 1.84 -17.83 14.84
CA LYS A 175 0.78 -16.98 14.26
C LYS A 175 1.24 -15.55 13.97
N ASN A 176 2.12 -14.99 14.81
CA ASN A 176 2.67 -13.64 14.62
C ASN A 176 3.55 -13.54 13.37
N HIS A 177 4.22 -14.63 12.97
CA HIS A 177 4.99 -14.72 11.73
C HIS A 177 4.13 -15.12 10.52
N GLY A 178 2.84 -15.41 10.75
CA GLY A 178 1.89 -15.81 9.71
C GLY A 178 0.93 -14.73 9.26
N SER A 179 0.81 -13.62 10.01
CA SER A 179 -0.20 -12.59 9.76
C SER A 179 0.16 -11.68 8.59
N HIS A 180 -0.87 -11.03 8.02
CA HIS A 180 -0.67 -9.97 7.03
C HIS A 180 -0.83 -8.61 7.70
N PHE A 181 0.29 -7.97 8.04
CA PHE A 181 0.34 -6.75 8.86
C PHE A 181 -0.61 -5.64 8.38
N SER A 182 -0.51 -5.18 7.13
CA SER A 182 -1.36 -4.07 6.64
C SER A 182 -2.85 -4.41 6.55
N LEU A 183 -3.20 -5.69 6.52
CA LEU A 183 -4.60 -6.13 6.49
C LEU A 183 -5.15 -6.38 7.89
N GLY A 184 -4.28 -6.62 8.88
CA GLY A 184 -4.66 -6.97 10.24
C GLY A 184 -5.31 -8.35 10.36
N MET A 185 -4.95 -9.31 9.49
CA MET A 185 -5.65 -10.61 9.40
C MET A 185 -4.70 -11.80 9.40
N PHE A 186 -5.16 -12.89 9.99
CA PHE A 186 -4.59 -14.23 9.90
C PHE A 186 -5.70 -15.28 9.98
N PRO A 187 -5.71 -16.31 9.11
CA PRO A 187 -4.89 -16.48 7.91
C PRO A 187 -5.36 -15.58 6.75
N TYR A 188 -4.49 -15.30 5.79
CA TYR A 188 -4.85 -14.61 4.54
C TYR A 188 -4.23 -15.34 3.34
N ILE A 189 -5.00 -15.47 2.25
CA ILE A 189 -4.59 -16.13 1.01
C ILE A 189 -5.02 -15.29 -0.19
N HIS A 190 -4.65 -15.70 -1.40
CA HIS A 190 -5.27 -15.20 -2.63
C HIS A 190 -6.14 -16.28 -3.26
N PHE A 191 -7.39 -15.95 -3.56
CA PHE A 191 -8.37 -16.88 -4.11
C PHE A 191 -9.24 -16.30 -5.25
N THR A 192 -9.40 -14.98 -5.29
CA THR A 192 -10.38 -14.24 -6.11
C THR A 192 -9.95 -13.95 -7.55
N SER A 193 -8.78 -14.39 -8.02
CA SER A 193 -8.28 -14.07 -9.37
C SER A 193 -7.48 -15.20 -10.05
N PRO A 194 -8.05 -16.42 -10.18
CA PRO A 194 -7.36 -17.57 -10.78
C PRO A 194 -6.93 -17.39 -12.24
N ILE A 195 -7.58 -16.50 -12.99
CA ILE A 195 -7.22 -16.22 -14.39
C ILE A 195 -5.81 -15.59 -14.51
N ARG A 196 -5.40 -14.80 -13.52
CA ARG A 196 -4.17 -13.99 -13.58
C ARG A 196 -3.14 -14.30 -12.50
N ARG A 197 -3.44 -15.24 -11.60
CA ARG A 197 -2.56 -15.61 -10.49
C ARG A 197 -2.61 -17.12 -10.25
N TYR A 198 -1.46 -17.78 -10.36
CA TYR A 198 -1.38 -19.23 -10.19
C TYR A 198 -1.63 -19.69 -8.75
N VAL A 199 -1.29 -18.86 -7.75
CA VAL A 199 -1.57 -19.18 -6.35
C VAL A 199 -3.06 -19.38 -6.08
N ASP A 200 -3.92 -18.61 -6.75
CA ASP A 200 -5.37 -18.76 -6.63
C ASP A 200 -5.79 -20.14 -7.17
N ILE A 201 -5.19 -20.63 -8.26
CA ILE A 201 -5.44 -22.00 -8.78
C ILE A 201 -5.05 -23.06 -7.74
N ILE A 202 -3.92 -22.88 -7.05
CA ILE A 202 -3.50 -23.78 -5.96
C ILE A 202 -4.55 -23.78 -4.84
N SER A 203 -4.98 -22.60 -4.39
CA SER A 203 -6.02 -22.46 -3.37
C SER A 203 -7.37 -23.05 -3.80
N HIS A 204 -7.77 -22.90 -5.07
CA HIS A 204 -8.99 -23.51 -5.61
C HIS A 204 -8.92 -25.03 -5.60
N ARG A 205 -7.79 -25.62 -6.02
CA ARG A 205 -7.61 -27.09 -5.99
C ARG A 205 -7.62 -27.65 -4.56
N LEU A 206 -6.99 -26.94 -3.62
CA LEU A 206 -7.07 -27.28 -2.19
C LEU A 206 -8.51 -27.16 -1.67
N LEU A 207 -9.26 -26.14 -2.09
CA LEU A 207 -10.66 -25.97 -1.70
C LEU A 207 -11.53 -27.13 -2.20
N HIS A 208 -11.36 -27.57 -3.45
CA HIS A 208 -12.04 -28.75 -3.96
C HIS A 208 -11.73 -30.01 -3.14
N CYS A 209 -10.46 -30.27 -2.81
CA CYS A 209 -10.11 -31.39 -1.94
C CYS A 209 -10.76 -31.28 -0.55
N ALA A 210 -10.77 -30.08 0.04
CA ALA A 210 -11.34 -29.86 1.36
C ALA A 210 -12.87 -30.04 1.40
N LEU A 211 -13.57 -29.63 0.34
CA LEU A 211 -15.03 -29.78 0.21
C LEU A 211 -15.44 -31.23 -0.04
N ASP A 212 -14.61 -32.01 -0.74
CA ASP A 212 -14.83 -33.44 -0.97
C ASP A 212 -14.31 -34.33 0.18
N ASP A 213 -13.86 -33.73 1.30
CA ASP A 213 -13.18 -34.40 2.42
C ASP A 213 -12.02 -35.33 1.99
N ARG A 214 -11.34 -34.97 0.89
CA ARG A 214 -10.14 -35.65 0.39
C ARG A 214 -8.89 -35.10 1.06
N LYS A 215 -7.82 -35.89 1.01
CA LYS A 215 -6.46 -35.43 1.38
C LYS A 215 -6.05 -34.25 0.47
N PRO A 216 -5.18 -33.34 0.96
CA PRO A 216 -4.70 -32.23 0.14
C PRO A 216 -4.00 -32.77 -1.12
N CYS A 217 -4.24 -32.11 -2.26
CA CYS A 217 -3.64 -32.49 -3.54
C CYS A 217 -2.13 -32.19 -3.63
N TYR A 218 -1.56 -31.54 -2.62
CA TYR A 218 -0.15 -31.20 -2.53
C TYR A 218 0.40 -31.50 -1.14
N SER A 219 1.65 -31.92 -1.08
CA SER A 219 2.44 -31.99 0.14
C SER A 219 2.86 -30.58 0.62
N PRO A 220 3.18 -30.41 1.92
CA PRO A 220 3.70 -29.14 2.44
C PRO A 220 4.94 -28.64 1.68
N LYS A 221 5.82 -29.57 1.27
CA LYS A 221 7.05 -29.28 0.53
C LYS A 221 6.76 -28.71 -0.85
N GLU A 222 5.86 -29.34 -1.61
CA GLU A 222 5.45 -28.83 -2.93
C GLU A 222 4.83 -27.43 -2.83
N VAL A 223 4.00 -27.18 -1.81
CA VAL A 223 3.41 -25.86 -1.58
C VAL A 223 4.50 -24.83 -1.26
N SER A 224 5.49 -25.19 -0.45
CA SER A 224 6.63 -24.32 -0.13
C SER A 224 7.44 -23.95 -1.38
N GLU A 225 7.80 -24.94 -2.19
CA GLU A 225 8.52 -24.74 -3.46
C GLU A 225 7.73 -23.87 -4.44
N MET A 226 6.42 -24.13 -4.58
CA MET A 226 5.55 -23.29 -5.40
C MET A 226 5.47 -21.85 -4.88
N CYS A 227 5.38 -21.65 -3.56
CA CYS A 227 5.36 -20.31 -2.96
C CYS A 227 6.65 -19.55 -3.27
N HIS A 228 7.81 -20.21 -3.14
CA HIS A 228 9.10 -19.61 -3.47
C HIS A 228 9.16 -19.17 -4.94
N TYR A 229 8.80 -20.07 -5.87
CA TYR A 229 8.78 -19.76 -7.30
C TYR A 229 7.82 -18.61 -7.65
N ILE A 230 6.61 -18.62 -7.07
CA ILE A 230 5.61 -17.57 -7.31
C ILE A 230 6.11 -16.22 -6.79
N ASN A 231 6.80 -16.16 -5.66
CA ASN A 231 7.42 -14.93 -5.16
C ASN A 231 8.44 -14.36 -6.16
N GLU A 232 9.30 -15.21 -6.73
CA GLU A 232 10.28 -14.79 -7.73
C GLU A 232 9.63 -14.27 -9.01
N VAL A 233 8.63 -14.98 -9.54
CA VAL A 233 7.87 -14.55 -10.72
C VAL A 233 7.15 -13.23 -10.46
N THR A 234 6.52 -13.08 -9.29
CA THR A 234 5.82 -11.85 -8.89
C THR A 234 6.78 -10.67 -8.82
N ARG A 235 7.99 -10.88 -8.28
CA ARG A 235 9.04 -9.85 -8.23
C ARG A 235 9.48 -9.44 -9.63
N ARG A 236 9.72 -10.41 -10.53
CA ARG A 236 10.08 -10.13 -11.93
C ARG A 236 8.99 -9.36 -12.66
N ALA A 237 7.73 -9.77 -12.50
CA ALA A 237 6.58 -9.10 -13.11
C ALA A 237 6.43 -7.65 -12.61
N LYS A 238 6.55 -7.41 -11.30
CA LYS A 238 6.48 -6.05 -10.73
C LYS A 238 7.63 -5.16 -11.22
N ASN A 239 8.85 -5.69 -11.29
CA ASN A 239 10.00 -4.95 -11.83
C ASN A 239 9.76 -4.57 -13.30
N HIS A 240 9.29 -5.52 -14.12
CA HIS A 240 8.98 -5.25 -15.52
C HIS A 240 7.87 -4.19 -15.66
N GLN A 241 6.79 -4.29 -14.88
CA GLN A 241 5.73 -3.29 -14.85
C GLN A 241 6.26 -1.89 -14.50
N ASN A 242 7.12 -1.79 -13.49
CA ASN A 242 7.73 -0.52 -13.09
C ASN A 242 8.60 0.06 -14.22
N ASN A 243 9.40 -0.77 -14.91
CA ASN A 243 10.20 -0.34 -16.06
C ASN A 243 9.35 0.19 -17.22
N CYS A 244 8.23 -0.49 -17.53
CA CYS A 244 7.30 -0.02 -18.56
C CYS A 244 6.68 1.33 -18.17
N ARG A 245 6.30 1.52 -16.90
CA ARG A 245 5.78 2.80 -16.40
C ARG A 245 6.82 3.93 -16.52
N ALA A 246 8.07 3.65 -16.15
CA ALA A 246 9.16 4.61 -16.29
C ALA A 246 9.39 5.00 -17.76
N LEU A 247 9.35 4.04 -18.69
CA LEU A 247 9.48 4.30 -20.12
C LEU A 247 8.33 5.17 -20.67
N THR A 248 7.09 4.84 -20.32
CA THR A 248 5.91 5.63 -20.73
C THR A 248 6.01 7.07 -20.23
N LEU A 249 6.45 7.24 -18.98
CA LEU A 249 6.64 8.56 -18.38
C LEU A 249 7.76 9.35 -19.08
N ALA A 250 8.88 8.70 -19.39
CA ALA A 250 9.99 9.33 -20.13
C ALA A 250 9.53 9.81 -21.52
N TYR A 251 8.73 9.00 -22.24
CA TYR A 251 8.16 9.40 -23.52
C TYR A 251 7.20 10.59 -23.39
N ARG A 252 6.37 10.61 -22.33
CA ARG A 252 5.48 11.74 -22.03
C ARG A 252 6.27 13.03 -21.76
N PHE A 253 7.35 12.96 -20.99
CA PHE A 253 8.18 14.14 -20.71
C PHE A 253 8.94 14.64 -21.94
N LYS A 254 9.34 13.74 -22.84
CA LYS A 254 9.94 14.11 -24.13
C LYS A 254 8.96 14.89 -25.02
N THR A 255 7.68 14.50 -25.04
CA THR A 255 6.65 15.13 -25.87
C THR A 255 6.06 16.40 -25.23
N LYS A 256 5.92 16.40 -23.90
CA LYS A 256 5.39 17.52 -23.12
C LYS A 256 6.22 17.74 -21.85
N PRO A 257 7.27 18.58 -21.92
CA PRO A 257 8.03 18.98 -20.75
C PRO A 257 7.10 19.60 -19.71
N THR A 258 7.14 19.08 -18.49
CA THR A 258 6.26 19.51 -17.40
C THR A 258 7.12 19.98 -16.24
N VAL A 259 6.87 21.21 -15.77
CA VAL A 259 7.52 21.72 -14.57
C VAL A 259 6.80 21.11 -13.36
N VAL A 260 7.57 20.46 -12.50
CA VAL A 260 7.06 19.81 -11.28
C VAL A 260 7.82 20.33 -10.07
N HIS A 261 7.15 20.39 -8.92
CA HIS A 261 7.80 20.72 -7.65
C HIS A 261 8.45 19.46 -7.07
N GLY A 262 9.75 19.54 -6.81
CA GLY A 262 10.52 18.52 -6.11
C GLY A 262 11.03 19.05 -4.76
N PHE A 263 11.23 18.14 -3.82
CA PHE A 263 11.75 18.43 -2.49
C PHE A 263 13.14 17.81 -2.35
N VAL A 264 14.09 18.57 -1.83
CA VAL A 264 15.46 18.05 -1.62
C VAL A 264 15.43 17.04 -0.47
N LYS A 265 15.90 15.81 -0.72
CA LYS A 265 16.03 14.74 0.28
C LYS A 265 17.44 14.73 0.87
N THR A 266 18.46 14.73 0.01
CA THR A 266 19.86 14.76 0.44
C THR A 266 20.66 15.74 -0.42
N ILE A 267 21.64 16.37 0.21
CA ILE A 267 22.63 17.23 -0.44
C ILE A 267 23.99 16.63 -0.08
N SER A 268 24.80 16.33 -1.10
CA SER A 268 26.21 15.99 -0.96
C SER A 268 27.07 17.07 -1.64
N GLU A 269 28.39 16.92 -1.58
CA GLU A 269 29.33 17.84 -2.24
C GLU A 269 29.24 17.80 -3.78
N THR A 270 28.67 16.74 -4.35
CA THR A 270 28.62 16.51 -5.80
C THR A 270 27.21 16.46 -6.36
N GLU A 271 26.23 16.04 -5.56
CA GLU A 271 24.87 15.77 -6.02
C GLU A 271 23.78 16.19 -5.03
N ILE A 272 22.62 16.52 -5.58
CA ILE A 272 21.39 16.78 -4.84
C ILE A 272 20.38 15.71 -5.25
N THR A 273 19.89 14.93 -4.29
CA THR A 273 18.78 14.00 -4.54
C THR A 273 17.46 14.67 -4.19
N VAL A 274 16.50 14.63 -5.11
CA VAL A 274 15.17 15.20 -4.95
C VAL A 274 14.10 14.11 -4.90
N VAL A 275 13.06 14.34 -4.11
CA VAL A 275 11.82 13.56 -4.11
C VAL A 275 10.77 14.37 -4.83
N ILE A 276 10.15 13.77 -5.83
CA ILE A 276 9.08 14.40 -6.60
C ILE A 276 7.77 13.71 -6.22
N PRO A 277 6.89 14.36 -5.42
CA PRO A 277 5.62 13.77 -5.02
C PRO A 277 4.80 13.33 -6.23
N GLY A 278 4.16 12.16 -6.13
CA GLY A 278 3.40 11.56 -7.23
C GLY A 278 4.23 10.77 -8.24
N TYR A 279 5.56 10.93 -8.27
CA TYR A 279 6.43 10.26 -9.24
C TYR A 279 7.37 9.22 -8.61
N ARG A 280 6.84 8.38 -7.71
CA ARG A 280 7.60 7.35 -6.96
C ARG A 280 8.30 6.30 -7.83
N ASN A 281 7.84 6.09 -9.07
CA ASN A 281 8.38 5.08 -9.99
C ASN A 281 9.50 5.61 -10.88
N LEU A 282 9.94 6.86 -10.70
CA LEU A 282 11.10 7.38 -11.42
C LEU A 282 12.36 6.60 -11.02
N PRO A 283 13.24 6.26 -11.97
CA PRO A 283 14.57 5.75 -11.66
C PRO A 283 15.29 6.72 -10.72
N LYS A 284 16.06 6.21 -9.76
CA LYS A 284 16.76 7.04 -8.77
C LYS A 284 17.67 8.05 -9.46
N GLU A 285 18.28 7.64 -10.55
CA GLU A 285 19.17 8.44 -11.40
C GLU A 285 18.44 9.66 -12.00
N SER A 286 17.13 9.55 -12.25
CA SER A 286 16.31 10.68 -12.74
C SER A 286 15.95 11.69 -11.65
N CYS A 287 16.14 11.31 -10.38
CA CYS A 287 15.88 12.13 -9.20
C CYS A 287 17.18 12.69 -8.59
N THR A 288 18.33 12.51 -9.24
CA THR A 288 19.62 13.00 -8.77
C THR A 288 20.13 14.09 -9.71
N LEU A 289 20.38 15.28 -9.16
CA LEU A 289 20.91 16.44 -9.85
C LEU A 289 22.40 16.58 -9.53
N GLN A 290 23.26 16.50 -10.53
CA GLN A 290 24.68 16.74 -10.36
C GLN A 290 24.95 18.26 -10.27
N LEU A 291 25.66 18.70 -9.23
CA LEU A 291 25.95 20.14 -8.99
C LEU A 291 26.75 20.77 -10.15
N ASN A 292 27.58 19.97 -10.81
CA ASN A 292 28.31 20.38 -12.01
C ASN A 292 27.37 20.77 -13.16
N SER A 293 26.25 20.07 -13.31
CA SER A 293 25.24 20.35 -14.33
C SER A 293 24.43 21.62 -14.04
N LEU A 294 24.43 22.10 -12.79
CA LEU A 294 23.78 23.34 -12.36
C LEU A 294 24.70 24.57 -12.53
N GLY A 295 25.92 24.40 -13.05
CA GLY A 295 26.88 25.48 -13.23
C GLY A 295 27.60 25.91 -11.96
N CYS A 296 27.37 25.24 -10.82
CA CYS A 296 28.00 25.54 -9.52
C CYS A 296 29.49 25.17 -9.43
N GLY A 297 30.07 24.56 -10.48
CA GLY A 297 31.47 24.14 -10.54
C GLY A 297 32.45 25.16 -11.15
N LYS A 298 31.97 26.28 -11.71
CA LYS A 298 32.87 27.34 -12.17
C LYS A 298 33.25 28.24 -11.00
N LYS A 299 34.42 27.98 -10.40
CA LYS A 299 35.11 29.00 -9.61
C LYS A 299 35.30 30.23 -10.51
N THR A 300 34.57 31.30 -10.21
CA THR A 300 34.90 32.64 -10.68
C THR A 300 36.32 32.94 -10.20
N ILE A 301 37.26 32.98 -11.14
CA ILE A 301 38.63 33.49 -10.92
C ILE A 301 38.55 35.01 -10.96
#